data_AF-F5GTV0-F1
#
_entry.id   AF-F5GTV0-F1
#
_cell.length_a   1.000
_cell.length_b   1.000
_cell.length_c   1.000
_cell.angle_alpha   90.00
_cell.angle_beta   90.00
_cell.angle_gamma   90.00
#
_symmetry.space_group_name_H-M   'P 1'
#
loop_
_entity.id
_entity.type
_entity.pdbx_description
1 polymer ?
#
loop_
_entity_poly.entity_id
_entity_poly.type
_entity_poly.pdbx_seq_one_letter_code
_entity_poly.pdbx_strand_id
1 'polypeptide(L)'
;MDPDRVVTGVRLAQSNSVLYWQLQTGKPRTFGFVDTDTMEWEPLPNVTRQANDSLFHRINIKQSFIMRNLEVPEPYVLTGVQFSVKTVGETTGYDINLFGRQIELMEGKLFNETTKFEANEELFDRYRTENLNTLVNVNKEEVITATAKDKHTIYVVFGHSSIEGDFGQHLVPFFDVRKVTTSVPMPLKGVGLYHRTNEKHAGIIAPRLIAINPVNYLSVFANRTENVKKIGN
;
A
#
# COMPACT_ATOMS: atom_id res chain seq x y z
N MET A 1 2.52 -17.63 0.05
CA MET A 1 1.22 -17.26 0.63
C MET A 1 0.28 -18.42 0.37
N ASP A 2 -0.45 -18.87 1.38
CA ASP A 2 -1.57 -19.80 1.16
C ASP A 2 -2.54 -19.13 0.19
N PRO A 3 -2.85 -19.76 -0.97
CA PRO A 3 -3.56 -19.11 -2.07
C PRO A 3 -4.96 -18.62 -1.66
N ASP A 4 -5.55 -19.21 -0.62
CA ASP A 4 -6.93 -18.96 -0.22
C ASP A 4 -7.08 -17.91 0.89
N ARG A 5 -6.14 -16.97 0.96
CA ARG A 5 -6.10 -15.91 1.97
C ARG A 5 -6.20 -14.53 1.35
N VAL A 6 -6.87 -13.63 2.07
CA VAL A 6 -7.03 -12.22 1.70
C VAL A 6 -6.29 -11.34 2.68
N VAL A 7 -5.85 -10.17 2.23
CA VAL A 7 -5.25 -9.15 3.10
C VAL A 7 -6.35 -8.45 3.89
N THR A 8 -6.16 -8.34 5.21
CA THR A 8 -7.07 -7.64 6.14
C THR A 8 -6.42 -6.46 6.85
N GLY A 9 -5.10 -6.35 6.77
CA GLY A 9 -4.33 -5.31 7.42
C GLY A 9 -2.91 -5.26 6.89
N VAL A 10 -2.23 -4.15 7.17
CA VAL A 10 -0.86 -3.91 6.72
C VAL A 10 -0.05 -3.18 7.78
N ARG A 11 1.27 -3.32 7.71
CA ARG A 11 2.22 -2.42 8.36
C ARG A 11 3.49 -2.34 7.53
N LEU A 12 4.25 -1.26 7.75
CA LEU A 12 5.63 -1.20 7.30
C LEU A 12 6.51 -1.88 8.35
N ALA A 13 7.44 -2.72 7.91
CA ALA A 13 8.37 -3.42 8.79
C ALA A 13 9.77 -3.42 8.19
N GLN A 14 10.78 -3.22 9.03
CA GLN A 14 12.18 -3.23 8.60
C GLN A 14 12.88 -4.48 9.12
N SER A 15 13.60 -5.18 8.24
CA SER A 15 14.49 -6.29 8.59
C SER A 15 15.72 -6.28 7.68
N ASN A 16 16.91 -6.56 8.20
CA ASN A 16 18.17 -6.57 7.44
C ASN A 16 18.38 -5.33 6.54
N SER A 17 18.02 -4.15 7.07
CA SER A 17 18.07 -2.86 6.34
C SER A 17 17.20 -2.81 5.07
N VAL A 18 16.13 -3.60 5.03
CA VAL A 18 15.10 -3.59 3.99
C VAL A 18 13.75 -3.26 4.60
N LEU A 19 13.02 -2.35 3.95
CA LEU A 19 11.64 -2.03 4.29
C LEU A 19 10.69 -2.92 3.50
N TYR A 20 9.72 -3.51 4.20
CA TYR A 20 8.72 -4.41 3.65
C TYR A 20 7.31 -3.93 3.97
N TRP A 21 6.38 -4.23 3.06
CA TRP A 21 4.99 -4.43 3.44
C TRP A 21 4.87 -5.75 4.18
N GLN A 22 4.48 -5.72 5.44
CA GLN A 22 4.03 -6.91 6.15
C GLN A 22 2.52 -6.92 6.18
N LEU A 23 1.94 -8.07 5.86
CA LEU A 23 0.50 -8.22 5.64
C LEU A 23 -0.09 -9.02 6.78
N GLN A 24 -1.24 -8.58 7.28
CA GLN A 24 -2.13 -9.43 8.03
C GLN A 24 -3.08 -10.09 7.04
N THR A 25 -3.21 -11.41 7.12
CA THR A 25 -4.02 -12.20 6.21
C THR A 25 -4.95 -13.12 6.97
N GLY A 26 -6.04 -13.54 6.34
CA GLY A 26 -6.95 -14.55 6.87
C GLY A 26 -7.81 -15.17 5.79
N LYS A 27 -8.51 -16.25 6.12
CA LYS A 27 -9.41 -16.94 5.19
C LYS A 27 -10.74 -16.20 5.10
N PRO A 28 -11.18 -15.80 3.89
CA PRO A 28 -12.49 -15.21 3.72
C PRO A 28 -13.60 -16.19 4.11
N ARG A 29 -14.70 -15.65 4.63
CA ARG A 29 -15.94 -16.33 4.98
C ARG A 29 -17.09 -15.72 4.18
N THR A 30 -18.28 -16.28 4.38
CA THR A 30 -19.52 -15.77 3.81
C THR A 30 -19.72 -14.28 4.15
N PHE A 31 -20.40 -13.57 3.25
CA PHE A 31 -20.68 -12.13 3.34
C PHE A 31 -19.44 -11.22 3.41
N GLY A 32 -18.27 -11.70 2.99
CA GLY A 32 -17.04 -10.90 3.01
C GLY A 32 -16.47 -10.67 4.41
N PHE A 33 -16.85 -11.48 5.39
CA PHE A 33 -16.12 -11.55 6.66
C PHE A 33 -14.81 -12.33 6.49
N VAL A 34 -13.90 -12.21 7.46
CA VAL A 34 -12.70 -13.04 7.53
C VAL A 34 -12.71 -13.84 8.83
N ASP A 35 -12.26 -15.08 8.74
CA ASP A 35 -12.10 -15.97 9.89
C ASP A 35 -10.98 -15.47 10.82
N THR A 36 -11.36 -14.96 11.98
CA THR A 36 -10.45 -14.43 13.00
C THR A 36 -9.43 -15.46 13.49
N ASP A 37 -9.81 -16.74 13.52
CA ASP A 37 -8.94 -17.80 14.05
C ASP A 37 -7.84 -18.16 13.06
N THR A 38 -8.03 -17.81 11.79
CA THR A 38 -7.00 -17.97 10.76
C THR A 38 -6.13 -16.73 10.63
N MET A 39 -6.47 -15.60 11.27
CA MET A 39 -5.76 -14.35 11.04
C MET A 39 -4.36 -14.37 11.60
N GLU A 40 -3.38 -14.06 10.76
CA GLU A 40 -1.98 -13.96 11.17
C GLU A 40 -1.24 -12.88 10.39
N TRP A 41 -0.15 -12.39 10.97
CA TRP A 41 0.80 -11.56 10.24
C TRP A 41 1.77 -12.47 9.52
N GLU A 42 1.84 -12.33 8.20
CA GLU A 42 2.76 -13.11 7.37
C GLU A 42 4.19 -12.86 7.84
N PRO A 43 5.01 -13.92 7.98
CA PRO A 43 6.41 -13.75 8.35
C PRO A 43 7.14 -12.94 7.29
N LEU A 44 8.08 -12.10 7.73
CA LEU A 44 8.94 -11.38 6.80
C LEU A 44 9.83 -12.37 6.05
N PRO A 45 10.05 -12.16 4.73
CA PRO A 45 10.94 -13.02 3.97
C PRO A 45 12.34 -13.01 4.59
N ASN A 46 12.94 -14.19 4.74
CA ASN A 46 14.32 -14.27 5.18
C ASN A 46 15.24 -13.97 3.98
N VAL A 47 15.45 -12.68 3.71
CA VAL A 47 16.38 -12.25 2.67
C VAL A 47 17.79 -12.27 3.27
N THR A 48 18.58 -13.26 2.88
CA THR A 48 20.04 -13.14 2.90
C THR A 48 20.45 -12.11 1.87
N ARG A 49 21.30 -11.16 2.26
CA ARG A 49 21.84 -10.00 1.52
C ARG A 49 22.56 -10.36 0.20
N GLN A 50 21.92 -11.11 -0.69
CA GLN A 50 22.31 -11.32 -2.07
C GLN A 50 21.38 -10.49 -2.96
N ALA A 51 22.01 -9.77 -3.88
CA ALA A 51 21.43 -8.70 -4.69
C ALA A 51 20.07 -9.07 -5.27
N ASN A 52 19.01 -8.44 -4.77
CA ASN A 52 17.72 -8.43 -5.42
C ASN A 52 17.23 -6.97 -5.49
N ASP A 53 17.24 -6.40 -6.69
CA ASP A 53 16.89 -5.00 -6.94
C ASP A 53 15.40 -4.69 -6.64
N SER A 54 14.58 -5.72 -6.40
CA SER A 54 13.18 -5.59 -5.95
C SER A 54 13.01 -5.31 -4.45
N LEU A 55 14.11 -5.30 -3.70
CA LEU A 55 14.12 -5.02 -2.27
C LEU A 55 14.64 -3.62 -2.01
N PHE A 56 13.96 -2.90 -1.12
CA PHE A 56 14.36 -1.57 -0.67
C PHE A 56 15.68 -1.65 0.13
N HIS A 57 16.80 -1.74 -0.57
CA HIS A 57 18.12 -1.82 0.04
C HIS A 57 18.73 -0.41 0.16
N ARG A 58 19.27 -0.12 1.35
CA ARG A 58 20.13 1.04 1.67
C ARG A 58 19.45 2.42 1.55
N ILE A 59 19.04 2.87 2.74
CA ILE A 59 18.57 4.20 3.18
C ILE A 59 19.61 5.34 2.97
N ASN A 60 20.75 5.10 2.31
CA ASN A 60 21.89 6.04 2.30
C ASN A 60 22.11 6.78 0.96
N ILE A 61 21.23 6.59 -0.02
CA ILE A 61 21.23 7.34 -1.28
C ILE A 61 19.91 8.09 -1.40
N LYS A 62 19.88 9.21 -2.13
CA LYS A 62 18.63 9.93 -2.42
C LYS A 62 17.66 8.97 -3.11
N GLN A 63 16.67 8.51 -2.36
CA GLN A 63 15.57 7.68 -2.85
C GLN A 63 14.32 8.53 -2.93
N SER A 64 13.35 8.07 -3.71
CA SER A 64 12.03 8.67 -3.70
C SER A 64 11.00 7.58 -3.52
N PHE A 65 9.92 7.89 -2.82
CA PHE A 65 8.74 7.05 -2.82
C PHE A 65 7.61 7.79 -3.50
N ILE A 66 6.80 7.01 -4.18
CA ILE A 66 5.64 7.53 -4.84
C ILE A 66 4.42 7.39 -3.92
N MET A 67 3.88 8.51 -3.49
CA MET A 67 2.70 8.56 -2.63
C MET A 67 1.45 8.45 -3.50
N ARG A 68 0.74 7.34 -3.38
CA ARG A 68 -0.58 7.16 -4.00
C ARG A 68 -1.37 6.06 -3.31
N ASN A 69 -2.66 6.02 -3.64
CA ASN A 69 -3.55 4.92 -3.37
C ASN A 69 -3.66 4.05 -4.62
N LEU A 70 -3.53 2.74 -4.46
CA LEU A 70 -3.78 1.78 -5.54
C LEU A 70 -4.90 0.84 -5.11
N GLU A 71 -5.73 0.47 -6.07
CA GLU A 71 -6.88 -0.41 -5.89
C GLU A 71 -6.86 -1.50 -6.96
N VAL A 72 -7.26 -2.71 -6.59
CA VAL A 72 -7.61 -3.74 -7.56
C VAL A 72 -9.05 -3.49 -8.06
N PRO A 73 -9.34 -3.75 -9.34
CA PRO A 73 -10.67 -3.54 -9.89
C PRO A 73 -11.66 -4.57 -9.33
N GLU A 74 -12.94 -4.24 -9.31
CA GLU A 74 -13.98 -5.22 -9.00
C GLU A 74 -14.01 -6.32 -10.08
N PRO A 75 -14.22 -7.61 -9.74
CA PRO A 75 -14.52 -8.16 -8.42
C PRO A 75 -13.27 -8.72 -7.69
N TYR A 76 -12.09 -8.14 -7.89
CA TYR A 76 -10.86 -8.58 -7.21
C TYR A 76 -10.78 -8.08 -5.78
N VAL A 77 -10.13 -8.86 -4.91
CA VAL A 77 -9.68 -8.45 -3.58
C VAL A 77 -8.18 -8.59 -3.48
N LEU A 78 -7.60 -7.81 -2.58
CA LEU A 78 -6.19 -7.75 -2.32
C LEU A 78 -5.71 -9.05 -1.65
N THR A 79 -4.77 -9.72 -2.29
CA THR A 79 -4.09 -10.91 -1.77
C THR A 79 -2.60 -10.66 -1.53
N GLY A 80 -2.03 -9.56 -2.03
CA GLY A 80 -0.64 -9.21 -1.75
C GLY A 80 -0.29 -7.78 -2.10
N VAL A 81 0.81 -7.29 -1.53
CA VAL A 81 1.37 -5.95 -1.77
C VAL A 81 2.88 -6.09 -1.85
N GLN A 82 3.51 -5.38 -2.78
CA GLN A 82 4.96 -5.36 -2.92
C GLN A 82 5.42 -3.95 -3.26
N PHE A 83 6.58 -3.56 -2.73
CA PHE A 83 7.30 -2.43 -3.29
C PHE A 83 7.82 -2.78 -4.68
N SER A 84 7.79 -1.82 -5.59
CA SER A 84 8.39 -1.94 -6.91
C SER A 84 9.25 -0.72 -7.20
N VAL A 85 10.26 -0.88 -8.05
CA VAL A 85 11.03 0.27 -8.54
C VAL A 85 10.38 0.72 -9.84
N LYS A 86 10.03 2.01 -9.90
CA LYS A 86 9.48 2.65 -11.10
C LYS A 86 10.36 3.81 -11.50
N THR A 87 10.69 3.88 -12.78
CA THR A 87 11.40 5.01 -13.38
C THR A 87 10.43 5.79 -14.24
N VAL A 88 10.30 7.09 -13.98
CA VAL A 88 9.50 8.01 -14.78
C VAL A 88 10.38 9.17 -15.20
N GLY A 89 10.59 9.30 -16.51
CA GLY A 89 11.60 10.20 -17.06
C GLY A 89 12.98 9.88 -16.47
N GLU A 90 13.62 10.89 -15.86
CA GLU A 90 14.92 10.75 -15.19
C GLU A 90 14.83 10.41 -13.70
N THR A 91 13.61 10.24 -13.16
CA THR A 91 13.39 9.98 -11.72
C THR A 91 13.11 8.51 -11.47
N THR A 92 13.91 7.88 -10.62
CA THR A 92 13.65 6.53 -10.10
C THR A 92 13.11 6.62 -8.67
N GLY A 93 12.02 5.88 -8.40
CA GLY A 93 11.40 5.84 -7.08
C GLY A 93 10.76 4.49 -6.78
N TYR A 94 10.40 4.28 -5.52
CA TYR A 94 9.66 3.12 -5.06
C TYR A 94 8.16 3.38 -5.18
N ASP A 95 7.48 2.48 -5.87
CA ASP A 95 6.03 2.44 -6.09
C ASP A 95 5.43 1.19 -5.43
N ILE A 96 4.13 1.00 -5.62
CA ILE A 96 3.36 -0.10 -5.06
C ILE A 96 2.82 -0.97 -6.20
N ASN A 97 3.05 -2.27 -6.11
CA ASN A 97 2.33 -3.27 -6.87
C ASN A 97 1.31 -3.96 -5.96
N LEU A 98 0.10 -4.18 -6.47
CA LEU A 98 -0.91 -4.99 -5.81
C LEU A 98 -0.99 -6.36 -6.47
N PHE A 99 -1.37 -7.35 -5.67
CA PHE A 99 -1.74 -8.67 -6.14
C PHE A 99 -3.16 -8.93 -5.68
N GLY A 100 -4.00 -9.47 -6.56
CA GLY A 100 -5.37 -9.75 -6.23
C GLY A 100 -5.93 -10.97 -6.93
N ARG A 101 -7.01 -11.50 -6.34
CA ARG A 101 -7.84 -12.60 -6.88
C ARG A 101 -9.30 -12.20 -6.85
N GLN A 102 -10.11 -12.73 -7.77
CA GLN A 102 -11.56 -12.50 -7.74
C GLN A 102 -12.19 -13.18 -6.53
N ILE A 103 -13.16 -12.54 -5.89
CA ILE A 103 -13.90 -13.13 -4.76
C ILE A 103 -15.40 -13.19 -5.06
N GLU A 104 -16.04 -14.29 -4.67
CA GLU A 104 -17.48 -14.34 -4.46
C GLU A 104 -17.78 -14.06 -2.99
N LEU A 105 -18.27 -12.86 -2.70
CA LEU A 105 -18.48 -12.43 -1.32
C LEU A 105 -19.50 -13.29 -0.56
N MET A 106 -20.51 -13.83 -1.25
CA MET A 106 -21.56 -14.61 -0.58
C MET A 106 -20.99 -15.90 0.02
N GLU A 107 -20.13 -16.59 -0.71
CA GLU A 107 -19.51 -17.84 -0.25
C GLU A 107 -18.15 -17.63 0.44
N GLY A 108 -17.52 -16.46 0.22
CA GLY A 108 -16.15 -16.20 0.67
C GLY A 108 -15.12 -16.99 -0.13
N LYS A 109 -15.39 -17.34 -1.38
CA LYS A 109 -14.47 -18.13 -2.21
C LYS A 109 -13.65 -17.24 -3.14
N LEU A 110 -12.35 -17.51 -3.20
CA LEU A 110 -11.46 -16.92 -4.18
C LEU A 110 -11.46 -17.76 -5.46
N PHE A 111 -11.55 -17.09 -6.60
CA PHE A 111 -11.43 -17.69 -7.92
C PHE A 111 -10.14 -17.21 -8.56
N ASN A 112 -9.85 -17.70 -9.77
CA ASN A 112 -8.72 -17.35 -10.63
C ASN A 112 -7.32 -17.44 -10.02
N GLU A 113 -6.32 -17.34 -10.89
CA GLU A 113 -4.94 -17.16 -10.47
C GLU A 113 -4.70 -15.73 -9.98
N THR A 114 -3.64 -15.55 -9.21
CA THR A 114 -3.25 -14.22 -8.72
C THR A 114 -2.86 -13.31 -9.88
N THR A 115 -3.53 -12.16 -9.98
CA THR A 115 -3.21 -11.12 -10.96
C THR A 115 -2.43 -9.99 -10.29
N LYS A 116 -1.38 -9.51 -10.96
CA LYS A 116 -0.62 -8.33 -10.57
C LYS A 116 -1.26 -7.08 -11.15
N PHE A 117 -1.42 -6.05 -10.33
CA PHE A 117 -1.95 -4.74 -10.69
C PHE A 117 -0.91 -3.67 -10.39
N GLU A 118 -0.61 -2.87 -11.39
CA GLU A 118 0.30 -1.73 -11.31
C GLU A 118 -0.47 -0.47 -11.68
N ALA A 119 -0.02 0.66 -11.17
CA ALA A 119 -0.62 1.93 -11.53
C ALA A 119 -0.16 2.39 -12.92
N ASN A 120 -1.11 2.92 -13.69
CA ASN A 120 -0.87 3.56 -14.97
C ASN A 120 0.04 4.79 -14.81
N GLU A 121 0.67 5.25 -15.88
CA GLU A 121 1.48 6.47 -15.86
C GLU A 121 0.59 7.70 -15.62
N GLU A 122 0.90 8.48 -14.58
CA GLU A 122 0.19 9.69 -14.21
C GLU A 122 1.13 10.91 -14.24
N LEU A 123 0.59 12.11 -14.07
CA LEU A 123 1.38 13.31 -13.85
C LEU A 123 1.91 13.30 -12.41
N PHE A 124 3.13 13.79 -12.24
CA PHE A 124 3.83 13.71 -10.96
C PHE A 124 4.30 15.09 -10.48
N ASP A 125 3.92 15.42 -9.25
CA ASP A 125 4.52 16.53 -8.52
C ASP A 125 5.65 16.03 -7.64
N ARG A 126 6.73 16.81 -7.53
CA ARG A 126 7.89 16.45 -6.73
C ARG A 126 7.90 17.22 -5.41
N TYR A 127 7.86 16.50 -4.30
CA TYR A 127 7.98 17.05 -2.95
C TYR A 127 9.31 16.62 -2.32
N ARG A 128 10.15 17.59 -1.98
CA ARG A 128 11.49 17.34 -1.41
C ARG A 128 11.44 17.48 0.10
N THR A 129 11.95 16.47 0.81
CA THR A 129 12.03 16.51 2.28
C THR A 129 13.45 16.68 2.80
N GLU A 130 14.46 16.59 1.92
CA GLU A 130 15.84 16.82 2.31
C GLU A 130 16.04 18.21 2.94
N ASN A 131 16.88 18.29 3.97
CA ASN A 131 17.17 19.49 4.75
C ASN A 131 15.97 20.06 5.53
N LEU A 132 14.85 19.35 5.65
CA LEU A 132 13.78 19.73 6.58
C LEU A 132 14.06 19.18 8.00
N ASN A 133 13.42 19.79 9.00
CA ASN A 133 13.60 19.36 10.39
C ASN A 133 12.95 17.99 10.66
N THR A 134 13.53 17.21 11.58
CA THR A 134 13.05 15.87 11.96
C THR A 134 11.80 15.87 12.82
N LEU A 135 11.55 16.94 13.57
CA LEU A 135 10.45 16.97 14.53
C LEU A 135 9.11 16.88 13.82
N VAL A 136 8.25 15.97 14.25
CA VAL A 136 6.85 15.94 13.81
C VAL A 136 6.16 17.06 14.58
N ASN A 137 5.73 18.10 13.89
CA ASN A 137 5.20 19.31 14.51
C ASN A 137 3.99 18.99 15.40
N VAL A 138 3.99 19.56 16.61
CA VAL A 138 3.04 19.25 17.69
C VAL A 138 1.70 19.95 17.49
N ASN A 139 1.60 21.03 16.71
CA ASN A 139 0.34 21.68 16.33
C ASN A 139 0.62 22.81 15.33
N LYS A 140 0.39 22.59 14.04
CA LYS A 140 0.12 23.62 13.01
C LYS A 140 -0.13 22.93 11.67
N GLU A 141 -1.34 23.14 11.14
CA GLU A 141 -1.81 22.90 9.77
C GLU A 141 -1.08 21.78 9.01
N GLU A 142 -1.62 20.57 9.14
CA GLU A 142 -1.13 19.41 8.42
C GLU A 142 -1.49 19.50 6.94
N VAL A 143 -0.49 19.34 6.08
CA VAL A 143 -0.71 19.03 4.67
C VAL A 143 -0.60 17.51 4.52
N ILE A 144 -1.69 16.89 4.06
CA ILE A 144 -1.69 15.50 3.59
C ILE A 144 -1.50 15.56 2.09
N THR A 145 -0.31 15.23 1.63
CA THR A 145 0.06 15.34 0.22
C THR A 145 -0.63 14.26 -0.65
N ALA A 146 -1.19 13.21 -0.05
CA ALA A 146 -2.01 12.22 -0.76
C ALA A 146 -3.51 12.56 -0.72
N THR A 147 -3.92 13.65 -1.36
CA THR A 147 -5.34 13.92 -1.62
C THR A 147 -5.82 13.00 -2.73
N ALA A 148 -6.60 12.00 -2.36
CA ALA A 148 -7.27 11.02 -3.21
C ALA A 148 -8.25 11.60 -4.26
N LYS A 149 -8.23 12.92 -4.52
CA LYS A 149 -9.16 13.58 -5.44
C LYS A 149 -8.57 13.91 -6.81
N ASP A 150 -7.26 14.10 -6.93
CA ASP A 150 -6.75 14.87 -8.08
C ASP A 150 -5.73 14.13 -8.97
N LYS A 151 -5.67 12.78 -9.01
CA LYS A 151 -4.67 12.05 -9.83
C LYS A 151 -3.21 12.57 -9.67
N HIS A 152 -2.94 13.25 -8.55
CA HIS A 152 -1.67 13.88 -8.28
C HIS A 152 -0.85 12.88 -7.51
N THR A 153 0.12 12.33 -8.22
CA THR A 153 1.07 11.41 -7.64
C THR A 153 2.28 12.20 -7.15
N ILE A 154 2.67 12.03 -5.90
CA ILE A 154 3.74 12.83 -5.30
C ILE A 154 5.00 12.00 -5.08
N TYR A 155 6.12 12.44 -5.67
CA TYR A 155 7.44 11.94 -5.35
C TYR A 155 7.94 12.58 -4.07
N VAL A 156 8.00 11.81 -2.99
CA VAL A 156 8.64 12.24 -1.75
C VAL A 156 10.10 11.83 -1.80
N VAL A 157 11.01 12.79 -1.93
CA VAL A 157 12.47 12.54 -1.96
C VAL A 157 13.01 12.50 -0.54
N PHE A 158 13.80 11.47 -0.25
CA PHE A 158 14.44 11.24 1.04
C PHE A 158 15.84 11.84 1.08
N GLY A 159 16.23 12.31 2.25
CA GLY A 159 17.58 12.80 2.47
C GLY A 159 17.88 13.01 3.94
N HIS A 160 19.07 13.52 4.19
CA HIS A 160 19.44 13.97 5.51
C HIS A 160 18.56 15.15 5.95
N SER A 161 18.23 15.17 7.23
CA SER A 161 17.55 16.27 7.89
C SER A 161 18.37 17.58 7.86
N SER A 162 17.74 18.67 8.31
CA SER A 162 18.40 19.97 8.39
C SER A 162 19.67 19.95 9.24
N ILE A 163 20.74 20.56 8.75
CA ILE A 163 21.96 20.80 9.54
C ILE A 163 21.65 21.69 10.75
N GLU A 164 20.80 22.71 10.57
CA GLU A 164 20.43 23.63 11.64
C GLU A 164 19.55 22.97 12.70
N GLY A 165 18.71 22.00 12.30
CA GLY A 165 17.77 21.32 13.19
C GLY A 165 18.41 20.24 14.04
N ASP A 166 19.24 19.39 13.44
CA ASP A 166 19.86 18.25 14.12
C ASP A 166 21.19 17.80 13.49
N PHE A 167 21.90 18.71 12.83
CA PHE A 167 23.15 18.42 12.13
C PHE A 167 23.03 17.35 11.04
N GLY A 168 21.84 17.15 10.47
CA GLY A 168 21.61 16.19 9.37
C GLY A 168 21.74 14.74 9.79
N GLN A 169 21.52 14.44 11.07
CA GLN A 169 21.79 13.11 11.64
C GLN A 169 20.77 12.04 11.24
N HIS A 170 19.59 12.43 10.74
CA HIS A 170 18.51 11.50 10.43
C HIS A 170 18.21 11.45 8.93
N LEU A 171 17.81 10.27 8.44
CA LEU A 171 17.11 10.18 7.17
C LEU A 171 15.62 10.51 7.38
N VAL A 172 15.11 11.42 6.57
CA VAL A 172 13.73 11.87 6.62
C VAL A 172 13.03 11.76 5.24
N PRO A 173 11.68 11.62 5.20
CA PRO A 173 10.75 11.53 6.33
C PRO A 173 10.84 10.20 7.09
N PHE A 174 10.25 10.15 8.29
CA PHE A 174 10.13 8.91 9.04
C PHE A 174 9.00 8.03 8.50
N PHE A 175 9.07 6.71 8.75
CA PHE A 175 8.01 5.76 8.42
C PHE A 175 7.21 5.38 9.65
N ASP A 176 5.89 5.39 9.52
CA ASP A 176 4.98 4.83 10.54
C ASP A 176 4.91 3.31 10.41
N VAL A 177 5.51 2.62 11.38
CA VAL A 177 5.57 1.15 11.44
C VAL A 177 4.39 0.53 12.21
N ARG A 178 3.43 1.34 12.66
CA ARG A 178 2.25 0.85 13.38
C ARG A 178 1.38 -0.02 12.49
N LYS A 179 0.67 -0.97 13.10
CA LYS A 179 -0.32 -1.79 12.41
C LYS A 179 -1.51 -0.93 11.99
N VAL A 180 -1.94 -1.09 10.76
CA VAL A 180 -3.20 -0.54 10.24
C VAL A 180 -4.07 -1.72 9.87
N THR A 181 -5.17 -1.88 10.60
CA THR A 181 -6.13 -2.98 10.45
C THR A 181 -7.53 -2.40 10.44
N THR A 182 -8.48 -3.13 9.89
CA THR A 182 -9.90 -2.81 10.05
C THR A 182 -10.38 -3.21 11.45
N SER A 183 -11.42 -2.54 11.97
CA SER A 183 -12.06 -2.92 13.24
C SER A 183 -12.78 -4.26 13.12
N VAL A 184 -13.41 -4.49 11.99
CA VAL A 184 -14.01 -5.77 11.59
C VAL A 184 -13.17 -6.35 10.45
N PRO A 185 -12.54 -7.53 10.60
CA PRO A 185 -11.75 -8.16 9.55
C PRO A 185 -12.56 -8.40 8.28
N MET A 186 -12.12 -7.82 7.17
CA MET A 186 -12.75 -7.93 5.86
C MET A 186 -11.68 -7.91 4.76
N PRO A 187 -11.95 -8.50 3.59
CA PRO A 187 -11.10 -8.34 2.42
C PRO A 187 -10.95 -6.86 2.07
N LEU A 188 -9.74 -6.49 1.67
CA LEU A 188 -9.43 -5.15 1.19
C LEU A 188 -9.43 -5.11 -0.33
N LYS A 189 -9.72 -3.95 -0.92
CA LYS A 189 -9.53 -3.73 -2.37
C LYS A 189 -8.23 -3.01 -2.71
N GLY A 190 -7.54 -2.45 -1.72
CA GLY A 190 -6.36 -1.64 -2.01
C GLY A 190 -5.64 -1.15 -0.77
N VAL A 191 -4.51 -0.53 -1.04
CA VAL A 191 -3.65 0.12 -0.04
C VAL A 191 -3.01 1.35 -0.66
N GLY A 192 -2.50 2.22 0.19
CA GLY A 192 -1.71 3.35 -0.25
C GLY A 192 -0.70 3.80 0.79
N LEU A 193 0.10 4.77 0.39
CA LEU A 193 0.95 5.54 1.28
C LEU A 193 0.49 6.99 1.24
N TYR A 194 0.43 7.60 2.42
CA TYR A 194 0.25 9.04 2.54
C TYR A 194 1.42 9.63 3.29
N HIS A 195 1.74 10.87 2.93
CA HIS A 195 2.76 11.68 3.59
C HIS A 195 2.05 12.80 4.35
N ARG A 196 2.34 12.90 5.64
CA ARG A 196 1.86 13.97 6.52
C ARG A 196 3.04 14.86 6.86
N THR A 197 2.96 16.13 6.48
CA THR A 197 4.07 17.08 6.54
C THR A 197 3.60 18.52 6.75
N ASN A 198 4.54 19.45 6.86
CA ASN A 198 4.34 20.89 6.74
C ASN A 198 5.58 21.56 6.14
N GLU A 199 5.55 22.89 5.99
CA GLU A 199 6.64 23.65 5.35
C GLU A 199 8.03 23.49 6.00
N LYS A 200 8.10 23.18 7.31
CA LYS A 200 9.36 23.19 8.08
C LYS A 200 9.89 21.82 8.46
N HIS A 201 9.05 20.80 8.39
CA HIS A 201 9.34 19.48 8.93
C HIS A 201 9.15 18.43 7.86
N ALA A 202 10.04 17.44 7.84
CA ALA A 202 10.00 16.39 6.84
C ALA A 202 8.79 15.47 6.99
N GLY A 203 8.25 15.33 8.20
CA GLY A 203 7.00 14.61 8.44
C GLY A 203 7.13 13.09 8.48
N ILE A 204 6.00 12.41 8.27
CA ILE A 204 5.87 10.94 8.36
C ILE A 204 5.16 10.39 7.13
N ILE A 205 5.66 9.27 6.60
CA ILE A 205 4.95 8.42 5.64
C ILE A 205 4.28 7.28 6.38
N ALA A 206 2.99 7.07 6.10
CA ALA A 206 2.20 6.05 6.78
C ALA A 206 1.31 5.28 5.78
N PRO A 207 1.04 3.99 6.07
CA PRO A 207 0.17 3.18 5.25
C PRO A 207 -1.31 3.52 5.46
N ARG A 208 -2.11 3.33 4.41
CA ARG A 208 -3.56 3.46 4.40
C ARG A 208 -4.21 2.22 3.79
N LEU A 209 -5.33 1.79 4.35
CA LEU A 209 -6.16 0.71 3.81
C LEU A 209 -7.31 1.26 2.97
N ILE A 210 -7.71 0.50 1.96
CA ILE A 210 -8.89 0.78 1.14
C ILE A 210 -9.81 -0.44 1.22
N ALA A 211 -10.94 -0.25 1.88
CA ALA A 211 -11.95 -1.29 2.07
C ALA A 211 -12.73 -1.54 0.77
N ILE A 212 -13.21 -2.76 0.60
CA ILE A 212 -14.21 -3.06 -0.43
C ILE A 212 -15.52 -2.30 -0.16
N ASN A 213 -16.30 -2.05 -1.22
CA ASN A 213 -17.71 -1.72 -1.08
C ASN A 213 -18.53 -2.98 -1.37
N PRO A 214 -19.09 -3.67 -0.37
CA PRO A 214 -19.80 -4.93 -0.58
C PRO A 214 -20.93 -4.84 -1.62
N VAL A 215 -21.62 -3.70 -1.72
CA VAL A 215 -22.74 -3.50 -2.67
C VAL A 215 -22.26 -3.64 -4.11
N ASN A 216 -21.11 -3.04 -4.43
CA ASN A 216 -20.55 -3.10 -5.79
C ASN A 216 -20.13 -4.52 -6.16
N TYR A 217 -19.56 -5.26 -5.21
CA TYR A 217 -19.14 -6.64 -5.47
C TYR A 217 -20.34 -7.55 -5.71
N LEU A 218 -21.46 -7.34 -5.01
CA LEU A 218 -22.68 -8.12 -5.21
C LEU A 218 -23.37 -7.84 -6.55
N SER A 219 -23.33 -6.60 -7.03
CA SER A 219 -23.96 -6.24 -8.31
C SER A 219 -23.24 -6.88 -9.51
N VAL A 220 -21.92 -7.08 -9.44
CA VAL A 220 -21.15 -7.81 -10.47
C VAL A 220 -21.67 -9.25 -10.64
N PHE A 221 -22.02 -9.92 -9.55
CA PHE A 221 -22.58 -11.29 -9.62
C PHE A 221 -24.01 -11.30 -10.16
N ALA A 222 -24.87 -10.40 -9.70
CA ALA A 222 -26.24 -10.30 -10.20
C ALA A 222 -26.28 -10.09 -11.72
N ASN A 223 -25.44 -9.20 -12.26
CA ASN A 223 -25.34 -8.93 -13.69
C ASN A 223 -24.82 -10.14 -14.49
N ARG A 224 -23.92 -10.97 -13.93
CA ARG A 224 -23.48 -12.22 -14.58
C ARG A 224 -24.64 -13.21 -14.72
N THR A 225 -25.44 -13.38 -13.67
CA THR A 225 -26.58 -14.32 -13.68
C THR A 225 -27.66 -13.92 -14.70
N GLU A 226 -27.93 -12.61 -14.85
CA GLU A 226 -28.88 -12.12 -15.85
C GLU A 226 -28.40 -12.35 -17.30
N ASN A 227 -27.12 -12.14 -17.58
CA ASN A 227 -26.56 -12.35 -18.92
C ASN A 227 -26.56 -13.83 -19.32
N VAL A 228 -26.30 -14.75 -18.39
CA VAL A 228 -26.40 -16.20 -18.65
C VAL A 228 -27.84 -16.59 -19.00
N LYS A 229 -28.84 -16.02 -18.32
CA LYS A 229 -30.26 -16.27 -18.64
C LYS A 229 -30.68 -15.73 -20.02
N LYS A 230 -30.06 -14.64 -20.50
CA LYS A 230 -30.36 -14.07 -21.83
C LYS A 230 -29.75 -14.84 -23.00
N ILE A 231 -28.65 -15.56 -22.79
CA ILE A 231 -27.97 -16.37 -23.83
C ILE A 231 -28.62 -17.76 -23.95
N GLY A 232 -29.35 -18.20 -22.92
CA GLY A 232 -30.07 -19.48 -22.90
C GLY A 232 -31.49 -19.46 -23.47
N ASN A 233 -31.92 -18.37 -24.12
CA ASN A 233 -33.23 -18.24 -24.77
C ASN A 233 -33.08 -17.98 -26.27
#